data_AF-A0A957CA00-F1
#
_entry.id   AF-A0A957CA00-F1
#
_cell.length_a   1.000
_cell.length_b   1.000
_cell.length_c   1.000
_cell.angle_alpha   90.00
_cell.angle_beta   90.00
_cell.angle_gamma   90.00
#
_symmetry.space_group_name_H-M   'P 1'
#
loop_
_entity.id
_entity.type
_entity.pdbx_description
1 polymer ?
#
loop_
_entity_poly.entity_id
_entity_poly.type
_entity_poly.pdbx_seq_one_letter_code
_entity_poly.pdbx_strand_id
1 'polypeptide(L)'
;MLKQLFAKVWGGQRAERRQWDAGLVWFRLRYRTSNGPTRSIRLLSRPEACGRVALYFRPGEAVSELYLGLPETHVRLLQRMAADFDFSLKPRLPEVAMPVGQRLTAVAELPWERPFLAHVVNELLFVSPANGESPGKNGRFLPQPPAKAAKEKAGYWQLPATPPSGLTTQPPWRNPLPPAHLVAAEVDPRRWRLGRTPKGIPLQASGRINIYGRQEAVAEWLVHQVTQMVALDPAQLVILDGAGDLVPRLKRKAAVTRLLGEQLAYIDINNTSLVDGFNPLAPVPEETEAALLQRWQRWFRGMNVQPQGIALLAQAQAAGIADIPALRKWLSKAAREGQAANVSSLNLALNRLTATRSLREWLEWPVNRFEKLTTGALFLTCQGKSWENQQLLLSALMAICHMPAARLVLHRFPWQANSTLIEQLPRQTVLSNGPILANTLPILVQCSANDAQVIGKQLLNGDKLLMETLQLLEQGEGMLLTEKGPVLTDWSTNIGQQNKFC
;
A
#
# COMPACT_ATOMS: atom_id res chain seq x y z
N MET A 1 52.61 -1.43 -39.58
CA MET A 1 51.54 -0.41 -39.72
C MET A 1 50.11 -0.97 -39.66
N LEU A 2 49.77 -2.13 -40.25
CA LEU A 2 48.39 -2.69 -40.19
C LEU A 2 47.87 -2.92 -38.75
N LYS A 3 48.68 -3.46 -37.83
CA LYS A 3 48.26 -3.73 -36.44
C LYS A 3 47.87 -2.47 -35.65
N GLN A 4 48.49 -1.32 -35.92
CA GLN A 4 48.15 -0.05 -35.27
C GLN A 4 46.87 0.58 -35.84
N LEU A 5 46.58 0.39 -37.13
CA LEU A 5 45.31 0.82 -37.74
C LEU A 5 44.12 -0.01 -37.22
N PHE A 6 44.28 -1.33 -37.07
CA PHE A 6 43.26 -2.19 -36.48
C PHE A 6 43.01 -1.88 -34.99
N ALA A 7 44.07 -1.60 -34.21
CA ALA A 7 43.93 -1.23 -32.80
C ALA A 7 43.21 0.13 -32.60
N LYS A 8 43.47 1.12 -33.48
CA LYS A 8 42.84 2.45 -33.39
C LYS A 8 41.36 2.43 -33.77
N VAL A 9 40.99 1.70 -34.83
CA VAL A 9 39.59 1.59 -35.30
C VAL A 9 38.74 0.69 -34.40
N TRP A 10 39.30 -0.42 -33.88
CA TRP A 10 38.57 -1.34 -33.00
C TRP A 10 38.54 -0.87 -31.54
N GLY A 11 39.56 -0.13 -31.08
CA GLY A 11 39.56 0.55 -29.79
C GLY A 11 38.55 1.70 -29.71
N GLY A 12 38.40 2.47 -30.80
CA GLY A 12 37.46 3.59 -30.91
C GLY A 12 35.99 3.16 -30.77
N GLN A 13 35.56 2.14 -31.52
CA GLN A 13 34.15 1.67 -31.45
C GLN A 13 33.76 1.11 -30.08
N ARG A 14 34.72 0.55 -29.33
CA ARG A 14 34.48 0.07 -27.96
C ARG A 14 34.36 1.23 -26.96
N ALA A 15 35.16 2.29 -27.14
CA ALA A 15 35.08 3.50 -26.33
C ALA A 15 33.78 4.28 -26.59
N GLU A 16 33.42 4.48 -27.86
CA GLU A 16 32.15 5.08 -28.28
C GLU A 16 30.95 4.29 -27.72
N ARG A 17 31.02 2.96 -27.78
CA ARG A 17 30.00 2.09 -27.19
C ARG A 17 29.82 2.33 -25.69
N ARG A 18 30.93 2.39 -24.94
CA ARG A 18 30.89 2.64 -23.49
C ARG A 18 30.31 4.01 -23.17
N GLN A 19 30.70 5.03 -23.92
CA GLN A 19 30.16 6.37 -23.75
C GLN A 19 28.66 6.42 -24.02
N TRP A 20 28.20 5.75 -25.08
CA TRP A 20 26.78 5.65 -25.37
C TRP A 20 26.02 4.89 -24.28
N ASP A 21 26.51 3.72 -23.85
CA ASP A 21 25.91 2.93 -22.76
C ASP A 21 25.79 3.74 -21.46
N ALA A 22 26.81 4.56 -21.14
CA ALA A 22 26.81 5.41 -19.95
C ALA A 22 25.77 6.55 -20.00
N GLY A 23 25.35 6.97 -21.19
CA GLY A 23 24.31 7.99 -21.39
C GLY A 23 22.88 7.45 -21.43
N LEU A 24 22.69 6.12 -21.26
CA LEU A 24 21.37 5.51 -21.32
C LEU A 24 20.63 5.56 -19.98
N VAL A 25 19.37 5.96 -20.06
CA VAL A 25 18.37 5.74 -19.02
C VAL A 25 17.57 4.50 -19.39
N TRP A 26 17.37 3.60 -18.42
CA TRP A 26 16.71 2.31 -18.63
C TRP A 26 15.36 2.24 -17.94
N PHE A 27 14.37 1.71 -18.64
CA PHE A 27 13.02 1.49 -18.15
C PHE A 27 12.63 0.03 -18.34
N ARG A 28 12.01 -0.58 -17.33
CA ARG A 28 11.27 -1.83 -17.48
C ARG A 28 10.02 -1.55 -18.29
N LEU A 29 9.87 -2.27 -19.40
CA LEU A 29 8.75 -2.16 -20.33
C LEU A 29 7.74 -3.26 -20.07
N ARG A 30 6.46 -2.88 -19.97
CA ARG A 30 5.32 -3.80 -19.92
C ARG A 30 4.23 -3.33 -20.89
N TYR A 31 3.45 -4.23 -21.45
CA TYR A 31 2.40 -3.90 -22.42
C TYR A 31 1.26 -4.91 -22.39
N ARG A 32 0.11 -4.52 -22.96
CA ARG A 32 -1.02 -5.42 -23.18
C ARG A 32 -0.98 -6.06 -24.57
N THR A 33 -0.68 -5.25 -25.59
CA THR A 33 -0.56 -5.68 -26.99
C THR A 33 0.78 -5.21 -27.54
N SER A 34 1.38 -5.98 -28.46
CA SER A 34 2.71 -5.67 -28.99
C SER A 34 2.74 -4.46 -29.93
N ASN A 35 1.61 -4.09 -30.54
CA ASN A 35 1.53 -3.08 -31.60
C ASN A 35 2.07 -1.71 -31.17
N GLY A 36 1.56 -1.18 -30.06
CA GLY A 36 1.92 0.12 -29.51
C GLY A 36 3.41 0.26 -29.17
N PRO A 37 3.97 -0.59 -28.29
CA PRO A 37 5.39 -0.54 -27.94
C PRO A 37 6.31 -0.86 -29.12
N THR A 38 5.95 -1.81 -30.00
CA THR A 38 6.74 -2.12 -31.20
C THR A 38 6.82 -0.91 -32.13
N ARG A 39 5.69 -0.26 -32.41
CA ARG A 39 5.64 0.97 -33.22
C ARG A 39 6.48 2.08 -32.58
N SER A 40 6.40 2.23 -31.26
CA SER A 40 7.15 3.25 -30.53
C SER A 40 8.65 3.05 -30.63
N ILE A 41 9.13 1.82 -30.41
CA ILE A 41 10.56 1.49 -30.53
C ILE A 41 11.06 1.73 -31.96
N ARG A 42 10.28 1.37 -32.98
CA ARG A 42 10.63 1.63 -34.39
C ARG A 42 10.77 3.11 -34.67
N LEU A 43 9.76 3.92 -34.32
CA LEU A 43 9.79 5.37 -34.51
C LEU A 43 10.99 6.00 -33.79
N LEU A 44 11.25 5.62 -32.54
CA LEU A 44 12.39 6.12 -31.78
C LEU A 44 13.73 5.72 -32.42
N SER A 45 13.82 4.53 -33.01
CA SER A 45 15.06 4.06 -33.65
C SER A 45 15.43 4.82 -34.94
N ARG A 46 14.54 5.65 -35.49
CA ARG A 46 14.81 6.41 -36.72
C ARG A 46 15.75 7.59 -36.45
N PRO A 47 16.62 7.98 -37.40
CA PRO A 47 17.57 9.08 -37.23
C PRO A 47 16.91 10.41 -36.85
N GLU A 48 15.68 10.67 -37.30
CA GLU A 48 14.92 11.90 -37.03
C GLU A 48 14.38 11.96 -35.59
N ALA A 49 14.41 10.83 -34.86
CA ALA A 49 14.02 10.73 -33.47
C ALA A 49 15.27 10.51 -32.59
N CYS A 50 15.40 9.32 -32.00
CA CYS A 50 16.54 8.97 -31.15
C CYS A 50 17.68 8.31 -31.93
N GLY A 51 17.41 7.79 -33.13
CA GLY A 51 18.38 7.10 -33.99
C GLY A 51 18.81 5.70 -33.52
N ARG A 52 18.71 5.40 -32.22
CA ARG A 52 19.09 4.11 -31.65
C ARG A 52 18.39 3.86 -30.32
N VAL A 53 17.82 2.66 -30.18
CA VAL A 53 17.21 2.18 -28.93
C VAL A 53 17.92 0.90 -28.50
N ALA A 54 18.20 0.76 -27.20
CA ALA A 54 18.66 -0.50 -26.63
C ALA A 54 17.47 -1.28 -26.06
N LEU A 55 17.50 -2.61 -26.21
CA LEU A 55 16.61 -3.53 -25.53
C LEU A 55 17.46 -4.56 -24.79
N TYR A 56 17.09 -4.89 -23.57
CA TYR A 56 17.69 -5.99 -22.82
C TYR A 56 16.60 -6.90 -22.31
N PHE A 57 16.62 -8.14 -22.76
CA PHE A 57 15.67 -9.16 -22.33
C PHE A 57 16.36 -10.19 -21.45
N ARG A 58 15.69 -10.51 -20.33
CA ARG A 58 16.08 -11.57 -19.40
C ARG A 58 14.89 -12.50 -19.23
N PRO A 59 14.91 -13.72 -19.80
CA PRO A 59 13.88 -14.69 -19.51
C PRO A 59 13.99 -15.09 -18.03
N GLY A 60 12.85 -15.39 -17.43
CA GLY A 60 12.80 -15.96 -16.10
C GLY A 60 11.73 -17.05 -16.03
N GLU A 61 11.96 -18.02 -15.16
CA GLU A 61 11.10 -19.19 -15.00
C GLU A 61 9.66 -18.82 -14.63
N ALA A 62 9.50 -17.85 -13.73
CA ALA A 62 8.19 -17.33 -13.32
C ALA A 62 7.82 -16.00 -14.00
N VAL A 63 8.80 -15.10 -14.14
CA VAL A 63 8.60 -13.74 -14.69
C VAL A 63 9.79 -13.36 -15.56
N SER A 64 9.52 -12.91 -16.78
CA SER A 64 10.52 -12.38 -17.70
C SER A 64 10.69 -10.87 -17.54
N GLU A 65 11.78 -10.32 -18.04
CA GLU A 65 12.00 -8.88 -17.95
C GLU A 65 12.52 -8.33 -19.26
N LEU A 66 11.91 -7.22 -19.70
CA LEU A 66 12.34 -6.47 -20.86
C LEU A 66 12.63 -5.03 -20.43
N TYR A 67 13.85 -4.59 -20.70
CA TYR A 67 14.30 -3.23 -20.44
C TYR A 67 14.51 -2.50 -21.76
N LEU A 68 14.06 -1.25 -21.81
CA LEU A 68 14.25 -0.34 -22.91
C LEU A 68 15.19 0.78 -22.47
N GLY A 69 16.28 0.96 -23.19
CA GLY A 69 17.32 1.95 -22.94
C GLY A 69 17.36 3.02 -24.04
N LEU A 70 17.39 4.28 -23.62
CA LEU A 70 17.48 5.45 -24.50
C LEU A 70 18.31 6.56 -23.84
N PRO A 71 18.91 7.47 -24.63
CA PRO A 71 19.54 8.67 -24.09
C PRO A 71 18.57 9.51 -23.24
N GLU A 72 19.09 10.09 -22.17
CA GLU A 72 18.32 10.91 -21.22
C GLU A 72 17.51 12.02 -21.90
N THR A 73 18.07 12.63 -22.96
CA THR A 73 17.44 13.69 -23.75
C THR A 73 16.09 13.32 -24.37
N HIS A 74 15.79 12.02 -24.51
CA HIS A 74 14.59 11.50 -25.16
C HIS A 74 13.57 10.89 -24.19
N VAL A 75 13.84 10.91 -22.88
CA VAL A 75 12.97 10.29 -21.85
C VAL A 75 11.55 10.85 -21.89
N ARG A 76 11.39 12.18 -22.02
CA ARG A 76 10.07 12.83 -22.08
C ARG A 76 9.25 12.38 -23.28
N LEU A 77 9.89 12.20 -24.44
CA LEU A 77 9.22 11.71 -25.64
C LEU A 77 8.73 10.28 -25.42
N LEU A 78 9.60 9.41 -24.90
CA LEU A 78 9.23 8.02 -24.61
C LEU A 78 8.05 7.93 -23.62
N GLN A 79 8.03 8.74 -22.56
CA GLN A 79 6.93 8.74 -21.59
C GLN A 79 5.60 9.15 -22.23
N ARG A 80 5.61 10.12 -23.15
CA ARG A 80 4.41 10.49 -23.91
C ARG A 80 3.95 9.35 -24.82
N MET A 81 4.89 8.74 -25.55
CA MET A 81 4.58 7.58 -26.39
C MET A 81 4.02 6.41 -25.58
N ALA A 82 4.51 6.18 -24.36
CA ALA A 82 3.97 5.16 -23.46
C ALA A 82 2.48 5.37 -23.15
N ALA A 83 2.08 6.63 -22.89
CA ALA A 83 0.68 6.97 -22.70
C ALA A 83 -0.13 6.86 -24.00
N ASP A 84 0.39 7.37 -25.11
CA ASP A 84 -0.32 7.40 -26.41
C ASP A 84 -0.50 6.02 -27.04
N PHE A 85 0.45 5.10 -26.79
CA PHE A 85 0.48 3.75 -27.37
C PHE A 85 0.20 2.63 -26.34
N ASP A 86 -0.34 2.99 -25.17
CA ASP A 86 -0.85 2.05 -24.15
C ASP A 86 0.17 0.99 -23.70
N PHE A 87 1.34 1.45 -23.24
CA PHE A 87 2.33 0.60 -22.58
C PHE A 87 2.91 1.27 -21.33
N SER A 88 3.37 0.47 -20.38
CA SER A 88 3.89 0.94 -19.10
C SER A 88 5.41 0.95 -19.09
N LEU A 89 5.97 2.01 -18.51
CA LEU A 89 7.40 2.15 -18.25
C LEU A 89 7.63 2.39 -16.76
N LYS A 90 8.44 1.52 -16.14
CA LYS A 90 8.92 1.74 -14.76
C LYS A 90 10.43 1.94 -14.78
N PRO A 91 11.00 2.91 -14.06
CA PRO A 91 12.45 3.03 -13.96
C PRO A 91 13.11 1.71 -13.58
N ARG A 92 14.25 1.39 -14.21
CA ARG A 92 15.05 0.20 -13.84
C ARG A 92 15.48 0.32 -12.37
N LEU A 93 15.30 -0.75 -11.60
CA LEU A 93 15.81 -0.83 -10.23
C LEU A 93 17.35 -0.83 -10.21
N PRO A 94 18.01 -0.19 -9.22
CA PRO A 94 19.47 -0.11 -9.15
C PRO A 94 20.18 -1.47 -9.15
N GLU A 95 19.54 -2.50 -8.57
CA GLU A 95 20.07 -3.86 -8.44
C GLU A 95 20.18 -4.61 -9.77
N VAL A 96 19.50 -4.15 -10.83
CA VAL A 96 19.51 -4.82 -12.12
C VAL A 96 20.70 -4.34 -12.94
N ALA A 97 21.77 -5.13 -12.98
CA ALA A 97 22.92 -4.86 -13.84
C ALA A 97 22.54 -4.96 -15.33
N MET A 98 22.85 -3.93 -16.11
CA MET A 98 22.70 -3.96 -17.57
C MET A 98 23.98 -4.54 -18.20
N PRO A 99 23.88 -5.41 -19.23
CA PRO A 99 25.06 -5.90 -19.94
C PRO A 99 25.81 -4.74 -20.62
N VAL A 100 27.15 -4.75 -20.55
CA VAL A 100 28.00 -3.69 -21.11
C VAL A 100 28.85 -4.23 -22.27
N GLY A 101 28.94 -3.47 -23.35
CA GLY A 101 30.03 -3.58 -24.31
C GLY A 101 30.21 -4.95 -24.96
N GLN A 102 29.15 -5.47 -25.59
CA GLN A 102 29.21 -6.68 -26.41
C GLN A 102 29.14 -6.37 -27.91
N ARG A 103 29.62 -7.29 -28.75
CA ARG A 103 29.47 -7.18 -30.21
C ARG A 103 28.09 -7.67 -30.62
N LEU A 104 27.44 -6.90 -31.47
CA LEU A 104 26.09 -7.14 -31.97
C LEU A 104 26.15 -7.59 -33.43
N THR A 105 25.31 -8.54 -33.79
CA THR A 105 25.14 -9.05 -35.16
C THR A 105 23.73 -8.79 -35.66
N ALA A 106 23.59 -8.47 -36.95
CA ALA A 106 22.28 -8.24 -37.55
C ALA A 106 21.43 -9.52 -37.53
N VAL A 107 20.15 -9.40 -37.15
CA VAL A 107 19.19 -10.51 -37.11
C VAL A 107 17.84 -10.05 -37.65
N ALA A 108 17.01 -11.01 -38.09
CA ALA A 108 15.63 -10.71 -38.51
C ALA A 108 14.66 -10.63 -37.33
N GLU A 109 14.91 -11.41 -36.27
CA GLU A 109 14.02 -11.58 -35.12
C GLU A 109 14.78 -11.57 -33.79
N LEU A 110 14.07 -11.29 -32.70
CA LEU A 110 14.61 -11.29 -31.34
C LEU A 110 14.56 -12.72 -30.75
N PRO A 111 15.65 -13.21 -30.14
CA PRO A 111 15.73 -14.57 -29.59
C PRO A 111 15.08 -14.67 -28.21
N TRP A 112 13.75 -14.67 -28.14
CA TRP A 112 12.97 -14.68 -26.88
C TRP A 112 13.15 -15.93 -26.01
N GLU A 113 13.82 -16.96 -26.51
CA GLU A 113 14.15 -18.19 -25.78
C GLU A 113 15.33 -18.03 -24.81
N ARG A 114 16.11 -16.94 -24.91
CA ARG A 114 17.35 -16.73 -24.15
C ARG A 114 17.61 -15.27 -23.83
N PRO A 115 18.44 -14.93 -22.84
CA PRO A 115 18.76 -13.53 -22.55
C PRO A 115 19.53 -12.89 -23.71
N PHE A 116 19.17 -11.65 -24.05
CA PHE A 116 19.80 -10.92 -25.14
C PHE A 116 19.92 -9.42 -24.86
N LEU A 117 20.95 -8.80 -25.44
CA LEU A 117 21.06 -7.36 -25.62
C LEU A 117 20.85 -7.04 -27.10
N ALA A 118 19.90 -6.16 -27.43
CA ALA A 118 19.60 -5.76 -28.79
C ALA A 118 19.70 -4.25 -28.98
N HIS A 119 20.17 -3.82 -30.15
CA HIS A 119 20.07 -2.46 -30.63
C HIS A 119 19.09 -2.41 -31.79
N VAL A 120 18.13 -1.50 -31.72
CA VAL A 120 17.27 -1.13 -32.85
C VAL A 120 17.81 0.16 -33.45
N VAL A 121 18.17 0.15 -34.73
CA VAL A 121 18.72 1.30 -35.45
C VAL A 121 18.05 1.39 -36.81
N ASN A 122 17.37 2.49 -37.08
CA ASN A 122 16.56 2.67 -38.29
C ASN A 122 15.68 1.42 -38.56
N GLU A 123 14.99 0.96 -37.51
CA GLU A 123 14.10 -0.21 -37.51
C GLU A 123 14.76 -1.59 -37.73
N LEU A 124 16.08 -1.68 -37.89
CA LEU A 124 16.81 -2.93 -37.99
C LEU A 124 17.32 -3.42 -36.63
N LEU A 125 17.32 -4.74 -36.43
CA LEU A 125 17.81 -5.39 -35.21
C LEU A 125 19.27 -5.81 -35.31
N PHE A 126 20.00 -5.55 -34.23
CA PHE A 126 21.32 -6.11 -33.99
C PHE A 126 21.37 -6.69 -32.58
N VAL A 127 21.73 -7.96 -32.43
CA VAL A 127 21.59 -8.71 -31.17
C VAL A 127 22.94 -9.28 -30.72
N SER A 128 23.13 -9.38 -29.41
CA SER A 128 24.20 -10.10 -28.74
C SER A 128 23.61 -11.04 -27.68
N PRO A 129 24.05 -12.31 -27.61
CA PRO A 129 23.69 -13.19 -26.51
C PRO A 129 24.20 -12.64 -25.18
N ALA A 130 23.33 -12.50 -24.19
CA ALA A 130 23.69 -12.00 -22.87
C ALA A 130 24.07 -13.11 -21.87
N ASN A 131 24.14 -14.37 -22.32
CA ASN A 131 24.46 -15.56 -21.52
C ASN A 131 25.96 -15.90 -21.43
N GLY A 132 26.86 -15.01 -21.85
CA GLY A 132 28.31 -15.25 -21.81
C GLY A 132 28.84 -16.16 -22.92
N GLU A 133 28.00 -16.60 -23.86
CA GLU A 133 28.45 -17.18 -25.12
C GLU A 133 29.35 -16.19 -25.85
N SER A 134 30.46 -16.69 -26.42
CA SER A 134 31.41 -15.88 -27.17
C SER A 134 30.67 -15.09 -28.24
N PRO A 135 30.63 -13.74 -28.19
CA PRO A 135 29.96 -12.96 -29.21
C PRO A 135 30.61 -13.29 -30.55
N GLY A 136 29.81 -13.65 -31.55
CA GLY A 136 30.30 -14.05 -32.85
C GLY A 136 31.37 -13.07 -33.34
N LYS A 137 32.53 -13.60 -33.76
CA LYS A 137 33.72 -12.79 -34.11
C LYS A 137 33.42 -11.67 -35.13
N ASN A 138 32.32 -11.81 -35.88
CA ASN A 138 31.87 -10.95 -36.97
C ASN A 138 30.97 -9.77 -36.55
N GLY A 139 30.61 -9.63 -35.26
CA GLY A 139 29.76 -8.53 -34.78
C GLY A 139 30.49 -7.18 -34.61
N ARG A 140 29.72 -6.10 -34.45
CA ARG A 140 30.22 -4.73 -34.18
C ARG A 140 29.68 -4.19 -32.85
N PHE A 141 30.44 -3.34 -32.15
CA PHE A 141 29.99 -2.77 -30.87
C PHE A 141 28.86 -1.74 -31.03
N LEU A 142 28.91 -0.93 -32.10
CA LEU A 142 27.89 0.03 -32.51
C LEU A 142 27.57 -0.17 -34.01
N PRO A 143 26.74 -1.18 -34.36
CA PRO A 143 26.41 -1.45 -35.75
C PRO A 143 25.53 -0.33 -36.33
N GLN A 144 25.69 -0.08 -37.62
CA GLN A 144 24.90 0.86 -38.42
C GLN A 144 24.21 0.11 -39.57
N PRO A 145 22.99 0.53 -39.98
CA PRO A 145 22.30 -0.03 -41.14
C PRO A 145 23.17 0.01 -42.41
N PRO A 146 23.19 -1.03 -43.25
CA PRO A 146 23.80 -0.94 -44.58
C PRO A 146 22.98 -0.01 -45.47
N ALA A 147 23.63 0.90 -46.21
CA ALA A 147 22.97 1.93 -47.02
C ALA A 147 21.95 1.39 -48.05
N LYS A 148 22.11 0.15 -48.55
CA LYS A 148 21.20 -0.49 -49.52
C LYS A 148 20.18 -1.47 -48.90
N ALA A 149 20.46 -2.05 -47.74
CA ALA A 149 19.63 -3.09 -47.11
C ALA A 149 18.56 -2.52 -46.15
N ALA A 150 18.58 -1.21 -45.89
CA ALA A 150 17.71 -0.54 -44.92
C ALA A 150 16.23 -0.48 -45.33
N LYS A 151 15.86 -0.75 -46.59
CA LYS A 151 14.47 -0.63 -47.06
C LYS A 151 13.69 -1.95 -47.13
N GLU A 152 14.34 -3.07 -47.44
CA GLU A 152 13.64 -4.35 -47.68
C GLU A 152 13.33 -5.16 -46.42
N LYS A 153 14.05 -4.93 -45.31
CA LYS A 153 13.93 -5.67 -44.05
C LYS A 153 13.66 -4.81 -42.80
N ALA A 154 13.48 -3.50 -42.97
CA ALA A 154 13.07 -2.61 -41.88
C ALA A 154 11.65 -2.95 -41.41
N GLY A 155 11.45 -3.04 -40.09
CA GLY A 155 10.10 -3.16 -39.52
C GLY A 155 9.46 -4.56 -39.61
N TYR A 156 10.21 -5.64 -39.83
CA TYR A 156 9.65 -7.01 -39.78
C TYR A 156 9.58 -7.60 -38.37
N TRP A 157 10.48 -7.22 -37.47
CA TRP A 157 10.51 -7.75 -36.11
C TRP A 157 9.39 -7.16 -35.23
N GLN A 158 8.85 -7.95 -34.30
CA GLN A 158 7.82 -7.49 -33.36
C GLN A 158 8.10 -8.00 -31.94
N LEU A 159 7.54 -7.30 -30.96
CA LEU A 159 7.40 -7.87 -29.62
C LEU A 159 6.37 -9.02 -29.63
N PRO A 160 6.46 -9.99 -28.69
CA PRO A 160 5.49 -11.07 -28.57
C PRO A 160 4.05 -10.54 -28.54
N ALA A 161 3.19 -11.03 -29.45
CA ALA A 161 1.79 -10.61 -29.49
C ALA A 161 1.08 -10.85 -28.15
N THR A 162 1.38 -11.99 -27.53
CA THR A 162 0.98 -12.33 -26.15
C THR A 162 2.18 -12.15 -25.24
N PRO A 163 2.28 -11.06 -24.47
CA PRO A 163 3.39 -10.86 -23.55
C PRO A 163 3.43 -11.95 -22.47
N PRO A 164 4.58 -12.58 -22.20
CA PRO A 164 4.70 -13.49 -21.07
C PRO A 164 4.56 -12.75 -19.73
N SER A 165 4.34 -13.50 -18.65
CA SER A 165 4.50 -13.01 -17.27
C SER A 165 5.81 -12.24 -17.17
N GLY A 166 5.78 -11.06 -16.57
CA GLY A 166 6.94 -10.17 -16.55
C GLY A 166 6.82 -8.93 -17.44
N LEU A 167 6.26 -9.15 -18.63
CA LEU A 167 6.13 -8.17 -19.73
C LEU A 167 4.68 -7.70 -19.91
N THR A 168 3.71 -8.43 -19.37
CA THR A 168 2.30 -8.03 -19.45
C THR A 168 1.98 -6.90 -18.47
N THR A 169 1.11 -5.96 -18.86
CA THR A 169 0.45 -5.04 -17.91
C THR A 169 -0.76 -5.66 -17.25
N GLN A 170 -1.24 -6.80 -17.75
CA GLN A 170 -2.34 -7.52 -17.13
C GLN A 170 -1.82 -8.53 -16.11
N PRO A 171 -2.30 -8.49 -14.87
CA PRO A 171 -1.96 -9.50 -13.88
C PRO A 171 -2.32 -10.91 -14.38
N PRO A 172 -1.39 -11.88 -14.32
CA PRO A 172 -1.62 -13.25 -14.75
C PRO A 172 -2.47 -14.00 -13.71
N TRP A 173 -3.76 -13.70 -13.66
CA TRP A 173 -4.69 -14.35 -12.75
C TRP A 173 -4.97 -15.77 -13.20
N ARG A 174 -4.66 -16.72 -12.32
CA ARG A 174 -5.50 -17.91 -12.20
C ARG A 174 -6.69 -17.43 -11.39
N ASN A 175 -7.91 -17.62 -11.85
CA ASN A 175 -9.12 -17.25 -11.10
C ASN A 175 -9.63 -18.51 -10.36
N PRO A 176 -8.95 -18.99 -9.29
CA PRO A 176 -9.48 -20.10 -8.53
C PRO A 176 -10.81 -19.68 -7.92
N LEU A 177 -11.70 -20.67 -7.76
CA LEU A 177 -12.93 -20.42 -7.04
C LEU A 177 -12.60 -20.05 -5.59
N PRO A 178 -13.14 -18.94 -5.06
CA PRO A 178 -13.00 -18.62 -3.64
C PRO A 178 -13.46 -19.78 -2.76
N PRO A 179 -12.84 -19.97 -1.58
CA PRO A 179 -13.38 -20.86 -0.56
C PRO A 179 -14.85 -20.57 -0.26
N ALA A 180 -15.68 -21.61 -0.13
CA ALA A 180 -17.12 -21.46 0.03
C ALA A 180 -17.51 -20.61 1.26
N HIS A 181 -16.70 -20.65 2.32
CA HIS A 181 -16.94 -19.86 3.53
C HIS A 181 -16.74 -18.34 3.31
N LEU A 182 -16.01 -17.93 2.28
CA LEU A 182 -15.84 -16.52 1.90
C LEU A 182 -16.94 -16.03 0.96
N VAL A 183 -17.60 -16.94 0.26
CA VAL A 183 -18.69 -16.63 -0.67
C VAL A 183 -19.97 -16.47 0.14
N ALA A 184 -20.68 -15.37 -0.10
CA ALA A 184 -21.97 -15.14 0.52
C ALA A 184 -23.06 -15.03 -0.56
N ALA A 185 -24.14 -15.79 -0.41
CA ALA A 185 -25.32 -15.68 -1.28
C ALA A 185 -26.02 -14.32 -1.08
N GLU A 186 -26.07 -13.87 0.16
CA GLU A 186 -26.56 -12.56 0.58
C GLU A 186 -25.53 -11.86 1.45
N VAL A 187 -25.60 -10.53 1.51
CA VAL A 187 -24.66 -9.75 2.32
C VAL A 187 -25.08 -9.79 3.79
N ASP A 188 -24.24 -10.38 4.65
CA ASP A 188 -24.39 -10.32 6.10
C ASP A 188 -23.72 -9.04 6.67
N PRO A 189 -24.46 -8.16 7.38
CA PRO A 189 -23.90 -6.96 8.00
C PRO A 189 -22.96 -7.24 9.17
N ARG A 190 -22.98 -8.45 9.75
CA ARG A 190 -22.12 -8.85 10.87
C ARG A 190 -20.73 -9.32 10.42
N ARG A 191 -20.54 -9.52 9.12
CA ARG A 191 -19.29 -9.99 8.52
C ARG A 191 -18.57 -8.85 7.82
N TRP A 192 -17.26 -8.92 7.83
CA TRP A 192 -16.44 -8.01 7.05
C TRP A 192 -16.60 -8.29 5.58
N ARG A 193 -16.95 -7.24 4.86
CA ARG A 193 -17.00 -7.23 3.41
C ARG A 193 -15.60 -7.18 2.82
N LEU A 194 -15.33 -8.05 1.85
CA LEU A 194 -14.02 -8.23 1.21
C LEU A 194 -13.98 -7.80 -0.26
N GLY A 195 -15.14 -7.49 -0.85
CA GLY A 195 -15.28 -7.08 -2.24
C GLY A 195 -16.21 -8.02 -2.97
N ARG A 196 -15.98 -8.17 -4.26
CA ARG A 196 -16.67 -9.11 -5.13
C ARG A 196 -15.66 -9.91 -5.93
N THR A 197 -16.03 -11.13 -6.30
CA THR A 197 -15.31 -11.86 -7.34
C THR A 197 -15.43 -11.15 -8.69
N PRO A 198 -14.60 -11.49 -9.70
CA PRO A 198 -14.77 -10.97 -11.06
C PRO A 198 -16.15 -11.26 -11.69
N LYS A 199 -16.87 -12.25 -11.17
CA LYS A 199 -18.25 -12.57 -11.58
C LYS A 199 -19.31 -11.78 -10.79
N GLY A 200 -18.91 -10.84 -9.95
CA GLY A 200 -19.79 -10.00 -9.15
C GLY A 200 -20.31 -10.63 -7.85
N ILE A 201 -19.86 -11.84 -7.50
CA ILE A 201 -20.33 -12.56 -6.31
C ILE A 201 -19.74 -11.90 -5.05
N PRO A 202 -20.57 -11.50 -4.05
CA PRO A 202 -20.07 -10.91 -2.80
C PRO A 202 -19.12 -11.82 -2.04
N LEU A 203 -18.05 -11.22 -1.51
CA LEU A 203 -17.09 -11.88 -0.64
C LEU A 203 -17.14 -11.29 0.77
N GLN A 204 -17.18 -12.15 1.79
CA GLN A 204 -17.25 -11.77 3.19
C GLN A 204 -16.42 -12.71 4.08
N ALA A 205 -15.81 -12.17 5.14
CA ALA A 205 -15.16 -12.96 6.18
C ALA A 205 -15.66 -12.56 7.57
N SER A 206 -15.58 -13.50 8.50
CA SER A 206 -15.78 -13.22 9.92
C SER A 206 -14.41 -13.14 10.60
N GLY A 207 -14.32 -12.39 11.70
CA GLY A 207 -13.11 -12.39 12.52
C GLY A 207 -12.12 -11.31 12.14
N ARG A 208 -10.82 -11.68 12.10
CA ARG A 208 -9.71 -10.74 11.93
C ARG A 208 -9.27 -10.65 10.47
N ILE A 209 -8.98 -9.44 10.01
CA ILE A 209 -8.49 -9.15 8.66
C ILE A 209 -7.26 -8.28 8.75
N ASN A 210 -6.26 -8.59 7.92
CA ASN A 210 -5.10 -7.74 7.71
C ASN A 210 -5.09 -7.22 6.28
N ILE A 211 -5.04 -5.91 6.07
CA ILE A 211 -4.95 -5.28 4.75
C ILE A 211 -3.54 -4.70 4.59
N TYR A 212 -2.86 -5.07 3.51
CA TYR A 212 -1.51 -4.61 3.20
C TYR A 212 -1.44 -3.91 1.85
N GLY A 213 -0.75 -2.77 1.81
CA GLY A 213 -0.40 -2.10 0.57
C GLY A 213 -0.03 -0.63 0.76
N ARG A 214 0.01 0.14 -0.33
CA ARG A 214 0.28 1.58 -0.24
C ARG A 214 -0.83 2.25 0.57
N GLN A 215 -0.46 3.26 1.35
CA GLN A 215 -1.37 3.87 2.34
C GLN A 215 -2.66 4.41 1.68
N GLU A 216 -2.55 5.01 0.50
CA GLU A 216 -3.70 5.58 -0.21
C GLU A 216 -4.69 4.51 -0.69
N ALA A 217 -4.18 3.36 -1.15
CA ALA A 217 -5.00 2.23 -1.61
C ALA A 217 -5.66 1.50 -0.45
N VAL A 218 -4.95 1.34 0.66
CA VAL A 218 -5.50 0.84 1.91
C VAL A 218 -6.63 1.75 2.42
N ALA A 219 -6.37 3.06 2.49
CA ALA A 219 -7.38 4.03 2.92
C ALA A 219 -8.63 3.97 2.04
N GLU A 220 -8.46 3.77 0.73
CA GLU A 220 -9.57 3.59 -0.19
C GLU A 220 -10.37 2.33 0.07
N TRP A 221 -9.68 1.22 0.26
CA TRP A 221 -10.29 -0.05 0.60
C TRP A 221 -11.16 0.08 1.85
N LEU A 222 -10.63 0.74 2.89
CA LEU A 222 -11.36 1.02 4.12
C LEU A 222 -12.56 1.94 3.88
N VAL A 223 -12.43 2.98 3.04
CA VAL A 223 -13.57 3.85 2.67
C VAL A 223 -14.70 3.05 2.04
N HIS A 224 -14.40 2.12 1.11
CA HIS A 224 -15.40 1.26 0.49
C HIS A 224 -16.06 0.34 1.52
N GLN A 225 -15.26 -0.26 2.40
CA GLN A 225 -15.76 -1.12 3.47
C GLN A 225 -16.72 -0.38 4.41
N VAL A 226 -16.34 0.79 4.92
CA VAL A 226 -17.20 1.65 5.76
C VAL A 226 -18.49 2.00 5.04
N THR A 227 -18.37 2.51 3.81
CA THR A 227 -19.53 2.99 3.05
C THR A 227 -20.56 1.89 2.88
N GLN A 228 -20.12 0.66 2.62
CA GLN A 228 -20.99 -0.49 2.43
C GLN A 228 -21.55 -1.06 3.75
N MET A 229 -20.78 -1.01 4.84
CA MET A 229 -21.29 -1.38 6.17
C MET A 229 -22.45 -0.46 6.56
N VAL A 230 -22.20 0.84 6.50
CA VAL A 230 -23.17 1.89 6.80
C VAL A 230 -24.43 1.79 5.92
N ALA A 231 -24.24 1.43 4.64
CA ALA A 231 -25.36 1.32 3.70
C ALA A 231 -26.34 0.18 3.98
N LEU A 232 -25.95 -0.92 4.64
CA LEU A 232 -26.94 -1.96 5.01
C LEU A 232 -27.17 -2.22 6.49
N ASP A 233 -26.27 -1.76 7.35
CA ASP A 233 -26.58 -1.69 8.77
C ASP A 233 -25.98 -0.38 9.28
N PRO A 234 -26.79 0.69 9.38
CA PRO A 234 -26.34 1.96 9.92
C PRO A 234 -26.25 1.87 11.45
N ALA A 235 -25.60 0.81 11.93
CA ALA A 235 -25.19 0.63 13.30
C ALA A 235 -24.34 1.83 13.74
N GLN A 236 -24.31 2.06 15.04
CA GLN A 236 -23.61 3.18 15.65
C GLN A 236 -22.11 3.12 15.27
N LEU A 237 -21.70 4.04 14.41
CA LEU A 237 -20.35 4.13 13.88
C LEU A 237 -19.65 5.34 14.51
N VAL A 238 -18.51 5.09 15.14
CA VAL A 238 -17.64 6.14 15.65
C VAL A 238 -16.38 6.16 14.81
N ILE A 239 -16.05 7.33 14.26
CA ILE A 239 -14.83 7.54 13.50
C ILE A 239 -13.97 8.55 14.24
N LEU A 240 -12.80 8.08 14.68
CA LEU A 240 -11.74 8.87 15.29
C LEU A 240 -10.63 9.05 14.26
N ASP A 241 -10.61 10.19 13.56
CA ASP A 241 -9.63 10.46 12.50
C ASP A 241 -8.50 11.35 13.00
N GLY A 242 -7.36 10.72 13.25
CA GLY A 242 -6.09 11.37 13.60
C GLY A 242 -5.13 11.50 12.42
N ALA A 243 -5.53 11.16 11.19
CA ALA A 243 -4.70 11.21 9.98
C ALA A 243 -5.24 12.15 8.89
N GLY A 244 -6.54 12.43 8.93
CA GLY A 244 -7.25 13.28 7.96
C GLY A 244 -7.42 12.66 6.57
N ASP A 245 -7.14 11.37 6.40
CA ASP A 245 -7.15 10.69 5.10
C ASP A 245 -8.46 9.95 4.81
N LEU A 246 -9.18 9.50 5.84
CA LEU A 246 -10.44 8.78 5.66
C LEU A 246 -11.64 9.73 5.60
N VAL A 247 -11.72 10.72 6.48
CA VAL A 247 -13.00 11.43 6.64
C VAL A 247 -13.35 12.38 5.53
N PRO A 248 -12.43 13.16 4.95
CA PRO A 248 -12.75 13.95 3.77
C PRO A 248 -13.30 13.07 2.64
N ARG A 249 -12.85 11.80 2.55
CA ARG A 249 -13.33 10.83 1.55
C ARG A 249 -14.68 10.24 1.92
N LEU A 250 -14.90 9.89 3.18
CA LEU A 250 -16.17 9.35 3.68
C LEU A 250 -17.30 10.37 3.63
N LYS A 251 -17.06 11.63 3.98
CA LYS A 251 -18.07 12.71 3.91
C LYS A 251 -18.61 12.96 2.50
N ARG A 252 -17.87 12.57 1.46
CA ARG A 252 -18.30 12.65 0.05
C ARG A 252 -19.20 11.49 -0.37
N LYS A 253 -19.38 10.46 0.46
CA LYS A 253 -20.22 9.30 0.15
C LYS A 253 -21.63 9.55 0.67
N ALA A 254 -22.59 9.63 -0.25
CA ALA A 254 -23.98 9.97 0.08
C ALA A 254 -24.59 9.09 1.20
N ALA A 255 -24.28 7.79 1.21
CA ALA A 255 -24.74 6.86 2.25
C ALA A 255 -24.23 7.25 3.65
N VAL A 256 -23.02 7.80 3.75
CA VAL A 256 -22.40 8.25 5.00
C VAL A 256 -22.93 9.63 5.38
N THR A 257 -23.04 10.56 4.42
CA THR A 257 -23.51 11.93 4.67
C THR A 257 -24.92 11.95 5.27
N ARG A 258 -25.80 11.04 4.86
CA ARG A 258 -27.19 10.93 5.34
C ARG A 258 -27.31 10.59 6.84
N LEU A 259 -26.26 10.07 7.46
CA LEU A 259 -26.31 9.53 8.83
C LEU A 259 -25.49 10.36 9.82
N LEU A 260 -24.89 11.46 9.37
CA LEU A 260 -24.10 12.36 10.19
C LEU A 260 -24.95 12.93 11.34
N GLY A 261 -24.47 12.76 12.57
CA GLY A 261 -25.07 13.35 13.77
C GLY A 261 -26.02 12.43 14.55
N GLU A 262 -26.67 11.46 13.89
CA GLU A 262 -27.61 10.53 14.56
C GLU A 262 -26.98 9.16 14.82
N GLN A 263 -26.58 8.47 13.75
CA GLN A 263 -26.04 7.09 13.78
C GLN A 263 -24.53 7.06 13.53
N LEU A 264 -23.95 8.19 13.12
CA LEU A 264 -22.52 8.37 12.86
C LEU A 264 -21.96 9.53 13.69
N ALA A 265 -20.99 9.23 14.56
CA ALA A 265 -20.19 10.21 15.26
C ALA A 265 -18.82 10.35 14.57
N TYR A 266 -18.49 11.56 14.12
CA TYR A 266 -17.19 11.88 13.56
C TYR A 266 -16.40 12.78 14.52
N ILE A 267 -15.17 12.37 14.83
CA ILE A 267 -14.24 13.16 15.63
C ILE A 267 -12.93 13.27 14.87
N ASP A 268 -12.55 14.50 14.57
CA ASP A 268 -11.25 14.85 14.04
C ASP A 268 -10.34 15.25 15.21
N ILE A 269 -9.38 14.39 15.55
CA ILE A 269 -8.52 14.63 16.73
C ILE A 269 -7.49 15.73 16.43
N ASN A 270 -7.22 16.01 15.15
CA ASN A 270 -6.24 17.02 14.75
C ASN A 270 -6.86 18.40 14.52
N ASN A 271 -8.18 18.51 14.42
CA ASN A 271 -8.85 19.77 14.15
C ASN A 271 -9.34 20.45 15.43
N THR A 272 -9.16 21.77 15.50
CA THR A 272 -9.54 22.64 16.63
C THR A 272 -11.04 22.96 16.66
N SER A 273 -11.83 22.51 15.69
CA SER A 273 -13.17 23.04 15.43
C SER A 273 -14.35 22.27 16.04
N LEU A 274 -14.16 21.31 16.96
CA LEU A 274 -15.27 20.49 17.47
C LEU A 274 -15.38 20.48 18.99
N VAL A 275 -16.62 20.66 19.46
CA VAL A 275 -17.10 20.77 20.86
C VAL A 275 -17.35 19.39 21.50
N ASP A 276 -16.90 18.31 20.86
CA ASP A 276 -17.29 16.94 21.20
C ASP A 276 -16.10 16.07 21.61
N GLY A 277 -15.77 16.15 22.91
CA GLY A 277 -14.74 15.39 23.62
C GLY A 277 -14.89 13.87 23.62
N PHE A 278 -13.80 13.13 23.80
CA PHE A 278 -13.81 11.74 24.29
C PHE A 278 -13.37 11.72 25.75
N ASN A 279 -14.10 11.03 26.62
CA ASN A 279 -13.68 10.81 28.00
C ASN A 279 -12.82 9.54 28.13
N PRO A 280 -11.48 9.63 28.33
CA PRO A 280 -10.67 8.45 28.54
C PRO A 280 -10.96 7.76 29.88
N LEU A 281 -11.57 8.46 30.84
CA LEU A 281 -11.86 7.94 32.17
C LEU A 281 -13.29 7.39 32.32
N ALA A 282 -14.19 7.63 31.36
CA ALA A 282 -15.55 7.10 31.43
C ALA A 282 -15.55 5.57 31.24
N PRO A 283 -16.49 4.84 31.88
CA PRO A 283 -16.73 3.44 31.57
C PRO A 283 -17.22 3.27 30.15
N VAL A 284 -16.81 2.15 29.54
CA VAL A 284 -17.47 1.64 28.33
C VAL A 284 -18.59 0.66 28.69
N PRO A 285 -19.58 0.46 27.80
CA PRO A 285 -20.59 -0.59 27.96
C PRO A 285 -20.00 -1.92 28.44
N GLU A 286 -20.64 -2.50 29.45
CA GLU A 286 -20.29 -3.80 30.05
C GLU A 286 -18.92 -3.84 30.77
N GLU A 287 -18.22 -2.70 30.89
CA GLU A 287 -16.96 -2.63 31.65
C GLU A 287 -17.24 -2.59 33.15
N THR A 288 -16.65 -3.54 33.88
CA THR A 288 -16.71 -3.57 35.35
C THR A 288 -15.85 -2.46 35.95
N GLU A 289 -16.16 -2.01 37.16
CA GLU A 289 -15.36 -0.99 37.86
C GLU A 289 -13.88 -1.40 38.02
N ALA A 290 -13.63 -2.69 38.25
CA ALA A 290 -12.28 -3.23 38.34
C ALA A 290 -11.54 -3.17 36.99
N ALA A 291 -12.21 -3.49 35.89
CA ALA A 291 -11.64 -3.38 34.55
C ALA A 291 -11.39 -1.91 34.17
N LEU A 292 -12.33 -1.01 34.50
CA LEU A 292 -12.18 0.44 34.34
C LEU A 292 -10.92 0.95 35.04
N LEU A 293 -10.72 0.57 36.31
CA LEU A 293 -9.53 0.94 37.07
C LEU A 293 -8.25 0.40 36.43
N GLN A 294 -8.25 -0.87 36.03
CA GLN A 294 -7.10 -1.48 35.36
C GLN A 294 -6.75 -0.74 34.06
N ARG A 295 -7.76 -0.34 33.28
CA ARG A 295 -7.59 0.45 32.07
C ARG A 295 -6.99 1.82 32.38
N TRP A 296 -7.50 2.53 33.38
CA TRP A 296 -6.92 3.81 33.83
C TRP A 296 -5.46 3.65 34.21
N GLN A 297 -5.17 2.71 35.10
CA GLN A 297 -3.81 2.46 35.58
C GLN A 297 -2.86 2.10 34.43
N ARG A 298 -3.29 1.26 33.49
CA ARG A 298 -2.46 0.89 32.34
C ARG A 298 -2.21 2.08 31.41
N TRP A 299 -3.21 2.93 31.20
CA TRP A 299 -3.05 4.12 30.37
C TRP A 299 -2.07 5.12 31.01
N PHE A 300 -2.23 5.42 32.31
CA PHE A 300 -1.29 6.29 33.04
C PHE A 300 0.13 5.69 33.15
N ARG A 301 0.28 4.36 33.28
CA ARG A 301 1.60 3.70 33.18
C ARG A 301 2.23 3.94 31.80
N GLY A 302 1.44 3.87 30.73
CA GLY A 302 1.91 4.21 29.37
C GLY A 302 2.36 5.66 29.21
N MET A 303 1.87 6.56 30.06
CA MET A 303 2.33 7.95 30.19
C MET A 303 3.52 8.13 31.14
N ASN A 304 4.15 7.04 31.60
CA ASN A 304 5.27 7.02 32.55
C ASN A 304 4.94 7.59 33.93
N VAL A 305 3.70 7.45 34.41
CA VAL A 305 3.35 7.79 35.79
C VAL A 305 3.95 6.78 36.76
N GLN A 306 4.52 7.28 37.87
CA GLN A 306 5.22 6.46 38.86
C GLN A 306 4.25 5.55 39.64
N PRO A 307 4.69 4.39 40.15
CA PRO A 307 3.83 3.44 40.86
C PRO A 307 3.02 4.05 42.02
N GLN A 308 3.62 4.99 42.78
CA GLN A 308 2.90 5.67 43.87
C GLN A 308 1.74 6.53 43.35
N GLY A 309 1.92 7.20 42.20
CA GLY A 309 0.86 7.95 41.54
C GLY A 309 -0.22 7.02 40.98
N ILE A 310 0.17 5.90 40.37
CA ILE A 310 -0.79 4.89 39.87
C ILE A 310 -1.69 4.36 41.00
N ALA A 311 -1.16 4.16 42.20
CA ALA A 311 -1.93 3.70 43.36
C ALA A 311 -3.04 4.69 43.77
N LEU A 312 -2.86 6.00 43.54
CA LEU A 312 -3.86 7.02 43.84
C LEU A 312 -5.11 6.92 42.95
N LEU A 313 -5.00 6.32 41.77
CA LEU A 313 -6.14 6.20 40.85
C LEU A 313 -7.28 5.36 41.45
N ALA A 314 -6.98 4.39 42.30
CA ALA A 314 -7.99 3.61 43.01
C ALA A 314 -8.78 4.49 44.00
N GLN A 315 -8.09 5.38 44.72
CA GLN A 315 -8.73 6.33 45.64
C GLN A 315 -9.56 7.36 44.88
N ALA A 316 -9.05 7.86 43.75
CA ALA A 316 -9.79 8.79 42.90
C ALA A 316 -11.08 8.16 42.36
N GLN A 317 -11.01 6.93 41.84
CA GLN A 317 -12.20 6.22 41.35
C GLN A 317 -13.21 5.98 42.47
N ALA A 318 -12.77 5.53 43.65
CA ALA A 318 -13.63 5.35 44.82
C ALA A 318 -14.28 6.66 45.31
N ALA A 319 -13.63 7.80 45.06
CA ALA A 319 -14.17 9.13 45.33
C ALA A 319 -15.16 9.63 44.24
N GLY A 320 -15.53 8.78 43.28
CA GLY A 320 -16.51 9.12 42.22
C GLY A 320 -15.96 10.03 41.13
N ILE A 321 -14.64 10.13 40.99
CA ILE A 321 -14.02 10.88 39.89
C ILE A 321 -14.32 10.17 38.57
N ALA A 322 -14.76 10.91 37.54
CA ALA A 322 -15.20 10.32 36.26
C ALA A 322 -14.56 10.95 35.02
N ASP A 323 -13.82 12.05 35.16
CA ASP A 323 -13.21 12.78 34.05
C ASP A 323 -11.89 13.48 34.45
N ILE A 324 -11.20 14.02 33.45
CA ILE A 324 -9.90 14.67 33.63
C ILE A 324 -10.00 15.98 34.46
N PRO A 325 -10.98 16.88 34.25
CA PRO A 325 -11.16 18.05 35.11
C PRO A 325 -11.37 17.70 36.60
N ALA A 326 -12.24 16.74 36.90
CA ALA A 326 -12.50 16.26 38.24
C ALA A 326 -11.24 15.63 38.86
N LEU A 327 -10.49 14.84 38.08
CA LEU A 327 -9.23 14.26 38.54
C LEU A 327 -8.20 15.34 38.90
N ARG A 328 -8.03 16.39 38.09
CA ARG A 328 -7.10 17.50 38.39
C ARG A 328 -7.50 18.25 39.66
N LYS A 329 -8.79 18.50 39.85
CA LYS A 329 -9.32 19.13 41.07
C LYS A 329 -9.06 18.26 42.30
N TRP A 330 -9.30 16.95 42.18
CA TRP A 330 -9.06 15.98 43.25
C TRP A 330 -7.57 15.89 43.62
N LEU A 331 -6.67 15.80 42.63
CA LEU A 331 -5.22 15.77 42.84
C LEU A 331 -4.69 17.04 43.52
N SER A 332 -5.28 18.21 43.22
CA SER A 332 -4.93 19.46 43.87
C SER A 332 -5.28 19.46 45.37
N LYS A 333 -6.37 18.78 45.75
CA LYS A 333 -6.75 18.58 47.15
C LYS A 333 -5.82 17.57 47.83
N ALA A 334 -5.59 16.41 47.21
CA ALA A 334 -4.70 15.37 47.74
C ALA A 334 -3.26 15.89 47.97
N ALA A 335 -2.75 16.76 47.09
CA ALA A 335 -1.44 17.39 47.27
C ALA A 335 -1.37 18.27 48.53
N ARG A 336 -2.45 18.99 48.87
CA ARG A 336 -2.54 19.81 50.10
C ARG A 336 -2.67 18.97 51.37
N GLU A 337 -3.20 17.75 51.24
CA GLU A 337 -3.37 16.76 52.32
C GLU A 337 -2.11 15.91 52.54
N GLY A 338 -0.94 16.36 52.09
CA GLY A 338 0.35 15.73 52.37
C GLY A 338 0.81 14.68 51.34
N GLN A 339 0.05 14.44 50.27
CA GLN A 339 0.44 13.46 49.22
C GLN A 339 1.20 14.08 48.04
N ALA A 340 1.80 15.26 48.21
CA ALA A 340 2.40 16.05 47.13
C ALA A 340 3.40 15.25 46.27
N ALA A 341 4.25 14.42 46.89
CA ALA A 341 5.21 13.58 46.18
C ALA A 341 4.52 12.54 45.26
N ASN A 342 3.45 11.90 45.74
CA ASN A 342 2.72 10.86 44.99
C ASN A 342 1.92 11.44 43.82
N VAL A 343 1.38 12.66 43.99
CA VAL A 343 0.57 13.37 42.98
C VAL A 343 1.42 13.93 41.83
N SER A 344 2.70 14.25 42.08
CA SER A 344 3.58 14.97 41.15
C SER A 344 3.63 14.36 39.74
N SER A 345 3.81 13.05 39.63
CA SER A 345 3.93 12.35 38.34
C SER A 345 2.61 12.30 37.55
N LEU A 346 1.46 12.17 38.24
CA LEU A 346 0.13 12.28 37.62
C LEU A 346 -0.10 13.69 37.07
N ASN A 347 0.20 14.72 37.86
CA ASN A 347 0.06 16.12 37.42
C ASN A 347 0.95 16.41 36.21
N LEU A 348 2.19 15.90 36.18
CA LEU A 348 3.08 16.06 35.04
C LEU A 348 2.49 15.43 33.77
N ALA A 349 1.97 14.20 33.85
CA ALA A 349 1.34 13.51 32.73
C ALA A 349 0.10 14.27 32.22
N LEU A 350 -0.78 14.70 33.13
CA LEU A 350 -2.00 15.46 32.79
C LEU A 350 -1.68 16.83 32.19
N ASN A 351 -0.69 17.54 32.72
CA ASN A 351 -0.25 18.83 32.18
C ASN A 351 0.33 18.69 30.78
N ARG A 352 1.09 17.61 30.52
CA ARG A 352 1.59 17.30 29.18
C ARG A 352 0.43 16.98 28.23
N LEU A 353 -0.52 16.14 28.65
CA LEU A 353 -1.68 15.76 27.85
C LEU A 353 -2.56 16.95 27.46
N THR A 354 -2.66 17.96 28.34
CA THR A 354 -3.47 19.17 28.16
C THR A 354 -2.64 20.39 27.73
N ALA A 355 -1.41 20.18 27.25
CA ALA A 355 -0.53 21.25 26.81
C ALA A 355 -1.07 21.95 25.55
N THR A 356 -1.63 21.18 24.61
CA THR A 356 -2.23 21.69 23.38
C THR A 356 -3.65 22.20 23.63
N ARG A 357 -3.97 23.39 23.12
CA ARG A 357 -5.29 24.01 23.30
C ARG A 357 -6.44 23.14 22.80
N SER A 358 -6.36 22.60 21.58
CA SER A 358 -7.40 21.74 21.01
C SER A 358 -7.71 20.53 21.89
N LEU A 359 -6.66 19.85 22.35
CA LEU A 359 -6.81 18.66 23.21
C LEU A 359 -7.28 18.99 24.61
N ARG A 360 -6.88 20.15 25.15
CA ARG A 360 -7.39 20.63 26.42
C ARG A 360 -8.90 20.85 26.34
N GLU A 361 -9.37 21.58 25.34
CA GLU A 361 -10.81 21.81 25.13
C GLU A 361 -11.54 20.47 24.96
N TRP A 362 -10.94 19.52 24.23
CA TRP A 362 -11.47 18.17 24.05
C TRP A 362 -11.60 17.36 25.35
N LEU A 363 -10.67 17.52 26.28
CA LEU A 363 -10.65 16.81 27.57
C LEU A 363 -11.43 17.54 28.68
N GLU A 364 -11.63 18.86 28.55
CA GLU A 364 -12.40 19.68 29.49
C GLU A 364 -13.90 19.53 29.31
N TRP A 365 -14.36 19.16 28.11
CA TRP A 365 -15.78 18.95 27.77
C TRP A 365 -16.02 17.53 27.22
N PRO A 366 -15.81 16.49 28.04
CA PRO A 366 -15.86 15.12 27.57
C PRO A 366 -17.28 14.63 27.23
N VAL A 367 -17.43 13.86 26.15
CA VAL A 367 -18.66 13.12 25.81
C VAL A 367 -18.37 11.63 25.75
N ASN A 368 -19.26 10.80 26.32
CA ASN A 368 -19.13 9.33 26.23
C ASN A 368 -19.70 8.79 24.92
N ARG A 369 -19.00 9.04 23.80
CA ARG A 369 -19.43 8.54 22.47
C ARG A 369 -19.41 7.01 22.36
N PHE A 370 -18.73 6.34 23.29
CA PHE A 370 -18.51 4.89 23.28
C PHE A 370 -19.66 4.12 23.93
N GLU A 371 -20.55 4.79 24.66
CA GLU A 371 -21.79 4.21 25.19
C GLU A 371 -22.64 3.53 24.10
N LYS A 372 -22.56 4.07 22.89
CA LYS A 372 -23.27 3.63 21.69
C LYS A 372 -22.54 2.51 20.90
N LEU A 373 -21.41 1.98 21.36
CA LEU A 373 -20.62 1.03 20.55
C LEU A 373 -20.90 -0.45 20.80
N THR A 374 -21.89 -0.82 21.62
CA THR A 374 -22.19 -2.22 22.01
C THR A 374 -22.29 -3.20 20.82
N THR A 375 -22.88 -2.77 19.70
CA THR A 375 -22.95 -3.54 18.43
C THR A 375 -22.37 -2.78 17.24
N GLY A 376 -21.71 -1.65 17.53
CA GLY A 376 -21.25 -0.67 16.57
C GLY A 376 -19.92 -1.02 15.90
N ALA A 377 -19.32 0.00 15.28
CA ALA A 377 -17.96 -0.07 14.79
C ALA A 377 -17.17 1.17 15.19
N LEU A 378 -15.92 0.97 15.62
CA LEU A 378 -14.94 2.03 15.82
C LEU A 378 -13.92 2.01 14.69
N PHE A 379 -13.80 3.12 13.98
CA PHE A 379 -12.75 3.35 13.00
C PHE A 379 -11.75 4.34 13.58
N LEU A 380 -10.52 3.89 13.77
CA LEU A 380 -9.43 4.66 14.35
C LEU A 380 -8.34 4.85 13.31
N THR A 381 -8.08 6.10 12.91
CA THR A 381 -6.91 6.44 12.10
C THR A 381 -5.87 7.13 12.98
N CYS A 382 -4.64 6.63 12.92
CA CYS A 382 -3.60 7.01 13.85
C CYS A 382 -2.41 7.55 13.09
N GLN A 383 -2.39 8.84 12.75
CA GLN A 383 -1.16 9.48 12.31
C GLN A 383 -0.57 10.38 13.41
N GLY A 384 -0.94 10.15 14.67
CA GLY A 384 -0.61 11.01 15.81
C GLY A 384 0.85 11.46 15.77
N LYS A 385 1.10 12.68 15.28
CA LYS A 385 2.44 13.26 15.15
C LYS A 385 2.95 13.73 16.51
N SER A 386 2.03 14.11 17.39
CA SER A 386 2.33 14.53 18.75
C SER A 386 2.07 13.40 19.75
N TRP A 387 2.75 13.49 20.89
CA TRP A 387 2.65 12.52 21.96
C TRP A 387 1.22 12.46 22.53
N GLU A 388 0.57 13.61 22.68
CA GLU A 388 -0.76 13.74 23.27
C GLU A 388 -1.82 13.03 22.41
N ASN A 389 -1.78 13.22 21.09
CA ASN A 389 -2.68 12.55 20.14
C ASN A 389 -2.50 11.02 20.20
N GLN A 390 -1.25 10.55 20.31
CA GLN A 390 -0.99 9.13 20.46
C GLN A 390 -1.60 8.58 21.75
N GLN A 391 -1.48 9.28 22.89
CA GLN A 391 -2.08 8.83 24.15
C GLN A 391 -3.60 8.78 24.11
N LEU A 392 -4.25 9.68 23.37
CA LEU A 392 -5.71 9.70 23.20
C LEU A 392 -6.21 8.58 22.29
N LEU A 393 -5.51 8.33 21.19
CA LEU A 393 -5.80 7.20 20.31
C LEU A 393 -5.57 5.86 21.06
N LEU A 394 -4.56 5.80 21.92
CA LEU A 394 -4.30 4.64 22.77
C LEU A 394 -5.39 4.43 23.82
N SER A 395 -5.88 5.47 24.49
CA SER A 395 -6.98 5.30 25.45
C SER A 395 -8.28 4.86 24.77
N ALA A 396 -8.57 5.38 23.57
CA ALA A 396 -9.69 4.90 22.75
C ALA A 396 -9.52 3.43 22.32
N LEU A 397 -8.30 3.02 21.93
CA LEU A 397 -8.01 1.62 21.62
C LEU A 397 -8.17 0.71 22.85
N MET A 398 -7.68 1.13 24.01
CA MET A 398 -7.83 0.35 25.24
C MET A 398 -9.29 0.22 25.66
N ALA A 399 -10.09 1.26 25.44
CA ALA A 399 -11.53 1.27 25.70
C ALA A 399 -12.26 0.26 24.79
N ILE A 400 -12.00 0.25 23.48
CA ILE A 400 -12.66 -0.70 22.56
C ILE A 400 -12.24 -2.16 22.81
N CYS A 401 -11.04 -2.42 23.33
CA CYS A 401 -10.61 -3.77 23.71
C CYS A 401 -11.47 -4.39 24.83
N HIS A 402 -12.19 -3.57 25.60
CA HIS A 402 -13.15 -4.05 26.62
C HIS A 402 -14.56 -4.26 26.06
N MET A 403 -14.79 -4.02 24.76
CA MET A 403 -16.06 -4.24 24.07
C MET A 403 -15.94 -5.40 23.06
N PRO A 404 -16.08 -6.66 23.48
CA PRO A 404 -15.81 -7.81 22.60
C PRO A 404 -16.78 -7.92 21.41
N ALA A 405 -17.98 -7.36 21.53
CA ALA A 405 -18.99 -7.32 20.47
C ALA A 405 -18.78 -6.18 19.45
N ALA A 406 -17.99 -5.17 19.79
CA ALA A 406 -17.72 -4.06 18.90
C ALA A 406 -16.76 -4.47 17.77
N ARG A 407 -17.00 -3.89 16.60
CA ARG A 407 -16.11 -4.03 15.45
C ARG A 407 -15.03 -2.95 15.48
N LEU A 408 -13.80 -3.30 15.14
CA LEU A 408 -12.68 -2.36 15.17
C LEU A 408 -11.99 -2.30 13.80
N VAL A 409 -11.70 -1.09 13.34
CA VAL A 409 -10.79 -0.87 12.21
C VAL A 409 -9.68 0.06 12.64
N LEU A 410 -8.43 -0.39 12.47
CA LEU A 410 -7.23 0.36 12.81
C LEU A 410 -6.41 0.67 11.57
N HIS A 411 -6.27 1.97 11.30
CA HIS A 411 -5.47 2.49 10.20
C HIS A 411 -4.26 3.30 10.70
N ARG A 412 -3.08 3.01 10.15
CA ARG A 412 -1.79 3.72 10.43
C ARG A 412 -1.28 3.65 11.88
N PHE A 413 -1.83 2.75 12.69
CA PHE A 413 -1.44 2.62 14.10
C PHE A 413 0.07 2.32 14.30
N PRO A 414 0.76 2.97 15.26
CA PRO A 414 2.19 2.78 15.51
C PRO A 414 2.45 1.50 16.34
N TRP A 415 2.46 0.36 15.66
CA TRP A 415 2.56 -0.97 16.28
C TRP A 415 3.85 -1.24 17.05
N GLN A 416 4.98 -0.70 16.60
CA GLN A 416 6.29 -0.96 17.22
C GLN A 416 6.33 -0.58 18.70
N ALA A 417 5.61 0.48 19.09
CA ALA A 417 5.54 0.95 20.47
C ALA A 417 4.44 0.28 21.31
N ASN A 418 3.55 -0.51 20.68
CA ASN A 418 2.27 -0.92 21.29
C ASN A 418 1.87 -2.37 20.98
N SER A 419 2.85 -3.24 20.74
CA SER A 419 2.62 -4.65 20.36
C SER A 419 1.82 -5.46 21.40
N THR A 420 1.86 -5.08 22.68
CA THR A 420 1.15 -5.78 23.77
C THR A 420 -0.37 -5.66 23.71
N LEU A 421 -0.92 -4.77 22.88
CA LEU A 421 -2.38 -4.62 22.72
C LEU A 421 -2.97 -5.59 21.69
N ILE A 422 -2.14 -6.23 20.87
CA ILE A 422 -2.57 -7.09 19.76
C ILE A 422 -3.47 -8.24 20.22
N GLU A 423 -3.12 -8.87 21.34
CA GLU A 423 -3.85 -10.02 21.87
C GLU A 423 -5.24 -9.65 22.38
N GLN A 424 -5.42 -8.39 22.77
CA GLN A 424 -6.64 -7.87 23.38
C GLN A 424 -7.61 -7.26 22.36
N LEU A 425 -7.21 -7.18 21.09
CA LEU A 425 -8.06 -6.66 20.03
C LEU A 425 -9.33 -7.52 19.91
N PRO A 426 -10.51 -6.91 19.68
CA PRO A 426 -11.75 -7.64 19.44
C PRO A 426 -11.62 -8.70 18.34
N ARG A 427 -12.48 -9.72 18.37
CA ARG A 427 -12.50 -10.77 17.35
C ARG A 427 -12.80 -10.20 15.96
N GLN A 428 -13.67 -9.20 15.88
CA GLN A 428 -13.98 -8.51 14.63
C GLN A 428 -13.07 -7.29 14.50
N THR A 429 -11.89 -7.49 13.92
CA THR A 429 -10.90 -6.41 13.75
C THR A 429 -10.31 -6.40 12.34
N VAL A 430 -10.22 -5.22 11.73
CA VAL A 430 -9.45 -4.98 10.50
C VAL A 430 -8.22 -4.15 10.85
N LEU A 431 -7.03 -4.66 10.53
CA LEU A 431 -5.77 -3.93 10.68
C LEU A 431 -5.20 -3.58 9.31
N SER A 432 -4.76 -2.35 9.14
CA SER A 432 -3.98 -1.98 7.96
C SER A 432 -2.48 -1.92 8.24
N ASN A 433 -1.65 -2.46 7.33
CA ASN A 433 -0.19 -2.35 7.35
C ASN A 433 0.41 -2.63 8.75
N GLY A 434 -0.23 -3.53 9.49
CA GLY A 434 0.09 -3.87 10.87
C GLY A 434 0.71 -5.26 11.00
N PRO A 435 1.01 -5.70 12.23
CA PRO A 435 1.46 -7.05 12.50
C PRO A 435 0.40 -8.06 12.04
N ILE A 436 0.86 -9.18 11.50
CA ILE A 436 -0.02 -10.28 11.08
C ILE A 436 -0.67 -10.85 12.33
N LEU A 437 -2.00 -10.83 12.38
CA LEU A 437 -2.76 -11.43 13.48
C LEU A 437 -2.89 -12.95 13.28
N ALA A 438 -2.96 -13.70 14.37
CA ALA A 438 -3.31 -15.11 14.31
C ALA A 438 -4.71 -15.29 13.72
N ASN A 439 -4.88 -16.31 12.87
CA ASN A 439 -6.14 -16.66 12.19
C ASN A 439 -6.76 -15.49 11.40
N THR A 440 -5.91 -14.65 10.81
CA THR A 440 -6.34 -13.53 9.97
C THR A 440 -6.47 -13.93 8.51
N LEU A 441 -7.34 -13.23 7.78
CA LEU A 441 -7.36 -13.24 6.34
C LEU A 441 -6.54 -12.05 5.79
N PRO A 442 -5.38 -12.28 5.15
CA PRO A 442 -4.64 -11.21 4.51
C PRO A 442 -5.28 -10.77 3.20
N ILE A 443 -5.40 -9.46 3.01
CA ILE A 443 -5.81 -8.80 1.78
C ILE A 443 -4.64 -7.95 1.31
N LEU A 444 -4.12 -8.24 0.13
CA LEU A 444 -3.09 -7.42 -0.49
C LEU A 444 -3.74 -6.50 -1.51
N VAL A 445 -3.62 -5.20 -1.32
CA VAL A 445 -4.10 -4.19 -2.27
C VAL A 445 -2.91 -3.62 -3.03
N GLN A 446 -3.16 -2.70 -3.96
CA GLN A 446 -2.12 -2.04 -4.74
C GLN A 446 -0.91 -1.59 -3.90
N CYS A 447 0.29 -1.96 -4.35
CA CYS A 447 1.56 -1.72 -3.67
C CYS A 447 2.56 -0.96 -4.55
N SER A 448 3.49 -0.23 -3.93
CA SER A 448 4.71 0.15 -4.62
C SER A 448 5.60 -1.09 -4.89
N ALA A 449 6.59 -0.97 -5.77
CA ALA A 449 7.53 -2.07 -6.02
C ALA A 449 8.29 -2.48 -4.75
N ASN A 450 8.67 -1.51 -3.92
CA ASN A 450 9.37 -1.76 -2.66
C ASN A 450 8.45 -2.44 -1.65
N ASP A 451 7.22 -1.95 -1.49
CA ASP A 451 6.24 -2.57 -0.58
C ASP A 451 5.93 -4.01 -1.01
N ALA A 452 5.77 -4.24 -2.32
CA ALA A 452 5.53 -5.57 -2.85
C ALA A 452 6.70 -6.54 -2.58
N GLN A 453 7.94 -6.06 -2.52
CA GLN A 453 9.09 -6.88 -2.11
C GLN A 453 9.04 -7.25 -0.63
N VAL A 454 8.71 -6.30 0.25
CA VAL A 454 8.61 -6.53 1.70
C VAL A 454 7.45 -7.49 1.99
N ILE A 455 6.26 -7.19 1.46
CA ILE A 455 5.05 -8.01 1.58
C ILE A 455 5.30 -9.39 0.96
N GLY A 456 5.95 -9.45 -0.20
CA GLY A 456 6.23 -10.69 -0.91
C GLY A 456 7.07 -11.67 -0.11
N LYS A 457 8.09 -11.17 0.60
CA LYS A 457 8.91 -11.99 1.50
C LYS A 457 8.13 -12.50 2.71
N GLN A 458 7.22 -11.68 3.25
CA GLN A 458 6.48 -11.99 4.48
C GLN A 458 5.26 -12.88 4.25
N LEU A 459 4.54 -12.68 3.15
CA LEU A 459 3.21 -13.27 2.93
C LEU A 459 3.10 -14.13 1.68
N LEU A 460 4.03 -13.98 0.72
CA LEU A 460 3.99 -14.68 -0.56
C LEU A 460 5.15 -15.66 -0.73
N ASN A 461 5.93 -15.94 0.33
CA ASN A 461 7.11 -16.82 0.29
C ASN A 461 8.11 -16.49 -0.82
N GLY A 462 8.18 -15.23 -1.26
CA GLY A 462 9.03 -14.80 -2.36
C GLY A 462 8.56 -15.22 -3.77
N ASP A 463 7.29 -15.62 -3.93
CA ASP A 463 6.70 -15.94 -5.23
C ASP A 463 6.73 -14.72 -6.16
N LYS A 464 7.61 -14.80 -7.16
CA LYS A 464 7.87 -13.70 -8.10
C LYS A 464 6.64 -13.36 -8.95
N LEU A 465 5.80 -14.34 -9.28
CA LEU A 465 4.59 -14.14 -10.08
C LEU A 465 3.55 -13.38 -9.26
N LEU A 466 3.30 -13.80 -8.02
CA LEU A 466 2.34 -13.11 -7.13
C LEU A 466 2.83 -11.72 -6.73
N MET A 467 4.13 -11.56 -6.51
CA MET A 467 4.73 -10.24 -6.28
C MET A 467 4.60 -9.31 -7.48
N GLU A 468 4.70 -9.84 -8.71
CA GLU A 468 4.44 -9.07 -9.91
C GLU A 468 2.96 -8.69 -10.03
N THR A 469 2.06 -9.64 -9.81
CA THR A 469 0.62 -9.43 -9.80
C THR A 469 0.23 -8.33 -8.80
N LEU A 470 0.80 -8.33 -7.61
CA LEU A 470 0.60 -7.29 -6.60
C LEU A 470 0.99 -5.88 -7.07
N GLN A 471 2.00 -5.76 -7.92
CA GLN A 471 2.43 -4.48 -8.52
C GLN A 471 1.58 -4.05 -9.72
N LEU A 472 0.71 -4.94 -10.21
CA LEU A 472 -0.20 -4.72 -11.33
C LEU A 472 -1.64 -4.47 -10.86
N LEU A 473 -1.95 -4.68 -9.58
CA LEU A 473 -3.26 -4.35 -9.03
C LEU A 473 -3.61 -2.89 -9.27
N GLU A 474 -4.81 -2.68 -9.79
CA GLU A 474 -5.40 -1.37 -9.94
C GLU A 474 -6.05 -0.89 -8.64
N GLN A 475 -6.53 0.35 -8.68
CA GLN A 475 -7.21 0.97 -7.57
C GLN A 475 -8.57 0.30 -7.34
N GLY A 476 -8.80 -0.19 -6.11
CA GLY A 476 -10.02 -0.92 -5.75
C GLY A 476 -9.94 -2.43 -6.00
N GLU A 477 -8.86 -2.93 -6.62
CA GLU A 477 -8.57 -4.36 -6.71
C GLU A 477 -7.75 -4.84 -5.51
N GLY A 478 -7.92 -6.11 -5.16
CA GLY A 478 -7.21 -6.77 -4.08
C GLY A 478 -7.03 -8.26 -4.31
N MET A 479 -6.06 -8.83 -3.60
CA MET A 479 -5.75 -10.26 -3.60
C MET A 479 -5.94 -10.81 -2.19
N LEU A 480 -6.94 -11.67 -2.01
CA LEU A 480 -7.18 -12.40 -0.77
C LEU A 480 -6.23 -13.60 -0.72
N LEU A 481 -5.44 -13.71 0.36
CA LEU A 481 -4.59 -14.89 0.57
C LEU A 481 -5.36 -15.94 1.34
N THR A 482 -5.80 -17.00 0.64
CA THR A 482 -6.56 -18.10 1.23
C THR A 482 -5.73 -19.37 1.32
N GLU A 483 -6.23 -20.36 2.07
CA GLU A 483 -5.65 -21.69 2.15
C GLU A 483 -5.56 -22.42 0.80
N LYS A 484 -6.43 -22.06 -0.16
CA LYS A 484 -6.44 -22.61 -1.53
C LYS A 484 -5.58 -21.82 -2.50
N GLY A 485 -4.93 -20.75 -2.03
CA GLY A 485 -4.16 -19.82 -2.83
C GLY A 485 -4.82 -18.44 -2.96
N PRO A 486 -4.23 -17.55 -3.78
CA PRO A 486 -4.69 -16.19 -3.94
C PRO A 486 -5.99 -16.10 -4.74
N VAL A 487 -6.93 -15.27 -4.28
CA VAL A 487 -8.22 -15.01 -4.93
C VAL A 487 -8.33 -13.52 -5.22
N LEU A 488 -8.71 -13.17 -6.45
CA LEU A 488 -8.99 -11.79 -6.84
C LEU A 488 -10.30 -11.30 -6.21
N THR A 489 -10.26 -10.09 -5.69
CA THR A 489 -11.42 -9.36 -5.18
C THR A 489 -11.40 -7.92 -5.67
N ASP A 490 -12.57 -7.34 -5.87
CA ASP A 490 -12.73 -6.01 -6.45
C ASP A 490 -13.85 -5.21 -5.76
N TRP A 491 -13.63 -3.89 -5.65
CA TRP A 491 -14.61 -2.87 -5.26
C TRP A 491 -15.04 -1.93 -6.38
N SER A 492 -14.33 -1.93 -7.52
CA SER A 492 -14.51 -1.02 -8.64
C SER A 492 -15.80 -1.30 -9.44
N THR A 493 -16.35 -2.50 -9.32
CA THR A 493 -17.67 -2.87 -9.84
C THR A 493 -18.81 -2.20 -9.05
N ASN A 494 -19.00 -0.90 -9.29
CA ASN A 494 -20.30 -0.29 -9.15
C ASN A 494 -21.28 -0.98 -10.11
N ILE A 495 -22.43 -1.35 -9.56
CA ILE A 495 -23.67 -1.68 -10.24
C ILE A 495 -23.88 -0.62 -11.35
N GLY A 496 -23.59 -0.96 -12.61
CA GLY A 496 -23.76 -0.04 -13.75
C GLY A 496 -22.79 -0.17 -14.93
N GLN A 497 -21.67 -0.89 -14.83
CA GLN A 497 -20.78 -1.12 -15.98
C GLN A 497 -20.69 -2.60 -16.36
N GLN A 498 -21.78 -3.16 -16.87
CA GLN A 498 -21.75 -4.46 -17.58
C GLN A 498 -21.23 -4.34 -19.03
N ASN A 499 -20.81 -3.17 -19.49
CA ASN A 499 -20.32 -2.98 -20.87
C ASN A 499 -18.82 -2.65 -20.94
N LYS A 500 -17.97 -3.56 -20.44
CA LYS A 500 -16.55 -3.60 -20.82
C LYS A 500 -16.10 -5.01 -21.18
N PHE A 501 -16.86 -5.65 -22.07
CA PHE A 501 -16.36 -6.73 -22.93
C PHE A 501 -17.03 -6.63 -24.29
N CYS A 502 -16.36 -5.95 -25.22
CA CYS A 502 -16.26 -6.24 -26.65
C CYS A 502 -14.92 -5.69 -27.10
#